data_AF-A0A3Q1HVS9-F1
#
_entry.id   AF-A0A3Q1HVS9-F1
#
_cell.length_a   1.000
_cell.length_b   1.000
_cell.length_c   1.000
_cell.angle_alpha   90.00
_cell.angle_beta   90.00
_cell.angle_gamma   90.00
#
_symmetry.space_group_name_H-M   'P 1'
#
loop_
_entity.id
_entity.type
_entity.pdbx_description
1 polymer ?
#
loop_
_entity_poly.entity_id
_entity_poly.type
_entity_poly.pdbx_seq_one_letter_code
_entity_poly.pdbx_strand_id
1 'polypeptide(L)'
;VVCKQLRARGPGSALRPLRSPEGHSGTQSSHRLLAYSDALISIIATVMILPVAHTKVQDDEELRESVQALLATKIAVYLMTFLIVTVAWAAHIRLFQVVVRIDDCLALLNLACMMLITFLPYTFSLMATFPDNILGILLFCGCVMVIGVIQSLMVLYAFSRPFLLNEQIQISENQTFYKHHILKVIMRVPLMCFLASIASLIVFQLSYALLAIVIFLPYISQFLKWCRSKAMGKCQVEESPDSMLYYTYLPNEPLSKDRVEAFSDGVYAIVATLLILDICEDNIPDPAVVETQFGGRLIPALLVYGPEYLAYFGSFATVGLLWFVHHSLFLHVTKATRLMGLLNTFSLAFVGGLPLAYQLTHEFPRNSQNELEAIQISCVIIFFAGIFQLAIWVVALYSEQETLHPYVRYGGREHVFMLAKLALYPCVALGTFFLTCILSKFSASIFHLMEITVPFAFLVLRLLVRVGLALLRLIFCPDRPDPRTVVEEEEDETRVPFNTLVTELS
;
A
#
# COMPACT_ATOMS: atom_id res chain seq x y z
N VAL A 1 70.61 -4.90 -9.23
CA VAL A 1 71.07 -3.71 -10.00
C VAL A 1 70.13 -3.57 -11.20
N VAL A 2 68.93 -3.04 -10.99
CA VAL A 2 68.61 -1.61 -10.98
C VAL A 2 69.01 -0.94 -12.29
N CYS A 3 67.99 -0.53 -13.04
CA CYS A 3 68.00 0.49 -14.10
C CYS A 3 69.05 0.35 -15.21
N LYS A 4 68.64 -0.26 -16.33
CA LYS A 4 68.84 0.33 -17.67
C LYS A 4 68.07 -0.46 -18.73
N GLN A 5 67.50 0.28 -19.68
CA GLN A 5 67.08 -0.15 -21.03
C GLN A 5 65.77 -0.97 -21.09
N LEU A 6 64.66 -0.51 -21.66
CA LEU A 6 64.47 0.43 -22.77
C LEU A 6 63.07 1.06 -22.73
N ARG A 7 63.07 2.40 -22.73
CA ARG A 7 62.10 3.22 -23.46
C ARG A 7 62.00 2.72 -24.90
N ALA A 8 60.81 2.31 -25.34
CA ALA A 8 60.23 2.61 -26.67
C ALA A 8 58.96 1.77 -26.90
N ARG A 9 57.79 2.35 -26.66
CA ARG A 9 56.58 2.21 -27.49
C ARG A 9 55.52 3.22 -27.00
N GLY A 10 54.92 3.92 -27.96
CA GLY A 10 54.28 5.23 -27.82
C GLY A 10 52.92 5.29 -27.10
N PRO A 11 52.33 6.49 -27.04
CA PRO A 11 51.08 6.77 -26.34
C PRO A 11 49.90 6.39 -27.23
N GLY A 12 49.10 5.42 -26.81
CA GLY A 12 47.94 4.99 -27.60
C GLY A 12 47.37 3.64 -27.21
N SER A 13 47.32 3.31 -25.91
CA SER A 13 46.42 2.26 -25.44
C SER A 13 45.11 2.91 -25.06
N ALA A 14 44.24 3.10 -26.04
CA ALA A 14 42.81 3.29 -25.79
C ALA A 14 42.38 2.19 -24.82
N LEU A 15 41.78 2.58 -23.69
CA LEU A 15 41.07 1.65 -22.83
C LEU A 15 40.12 0.86 -23.73
N ARG A 16 40.36 -0.45 -23.87
CA ARG A 16 39.32 -1.35 -24.32
C ARG A 16 38.16 -1.16 -23.33
N PRO A 17 36.94 -0.79 -23.77
CA PRO A 17 35.80 -0.91 -22.88
C PRO A 17 35.74 -2.37 -22.46
N LEU A 18 35.60 -2.62 -21.15
CA LEU A 18 35.28 -3.95 -20.65
C LEU A 18 34.11 -4.46 -21.49
N ARG A 19 34.32 -5.57 -22.19
CA ARG A 19 33.22 -6.31 -22.84
C ARG A 19 32.15 -6.50 -21.77
N SER A 20 30.97 -5.93 -21.99
CA SER A 20 29.74 -6.40 -21.38
C SER A 20 29.73 -7.94 -21.50
N PRO A 21 29.43 -8.70 -20.43
CA PRO A 21 29.32 -10.14 -20.54
C PRO A 21 28.36 -10.45 -21.69
N GLU A 22 28.82 -11.24 -22.66
CA GLU A 22 28.02 -11.67 -23.80
C GLU A 22 26.64 -12.10 -23.31
N GLY A 23 25.60 -11.39 -23.75
CA GLY A 23 24.23 -11.65 -23.36
C GLY A 23 23.91 -13.11 -23.60
N HIS A 24 23.71 -13.86 -22.53
CA HIS A 24 23.18 -15.22 -22.63
C HIS A 24 21.82 -15.09 -23.32
N SER A 25 21.70 -15.66 -24.52
CA SER A 25 20.68 -15.40 -25.54
C SER A 25 19.24 -15.81 -25.18
N GLY A 26 18.95 -16.01 -23.90
CA GLY A 26 17.63 -16.35 -23.37
C GLY A 26 17.27 -15.68 -22.05
N THR A 27 18.05 -14.70 -21.57
CA THR A 27 17.73 -13.96 -20.34
C THR A 27 17.00 -12.65 -20.65
N GLN A 28 15.89 -12.40 -19.97
CA GLN A 28 15.05 -11.21 -20.14
C GLN A 28 15.05 -10.34 -18.87
N SER A 29 14.71 -9.06 -19.04
CA SER A 29 14.50 -8.14 -17.92
C SER A 29 13.29 -8.57 -17.08
N SER A 30 13.42 -8.57 -15.75
CA SER A 30 12.32 -8.93 -14.85
C SER A 30 11.19 -7.89 -14.79
N HIS A 31 11.44 -6.64 -15.17
CA HIS A 31 10.56 -5.51 -14.91
C HIS A 31 9.08 -5.72 -15.31
N ARG A 32 8.82 -6.18 -16.55
CA ARG A 32 7.43 -6.40 -17.01
C ARG A 32 6.72 -7.52 -16.25
N LEU A 33 7.43 -8.58 -15.90
CA LEU A 33 6.87 -9.68 -15.12
C LEU A 33 6.55 -9.22 -13.70
N LEU A 34 7.40 -8.39 -13.10
CA LEU A 34 7.17 -7.83 -11.77
C LEU A 34 5.97 -6.87 -11.75
N ALA A 35 5.86 -5.99 -12.75
CA ALA A 35 4.71 -5.10 -12.90
C ALA A 35 3.40 -5.89 -13.10
N TYR A 36 3.42 -6.97 -13.88
CA TYR A 36 2.27 -7.87 -14.03
C TYR A 36 1.89 -8.53 -12.70
N SER A 37 2.87 -9.06 -11.96
CA SER A 37 2.62 -9.67 -10.65
C SER A 37 2.07 -8.64 -9.65
N ASP A 38 2.60 -7.41 -9.62
CA ASP A 38 2.12 -6.35 -8.72
C ASP A 38 0.68 -5.96 -9.01
N ALA A 39 0.35 -5.72 -10.28
CA ALA A 39 -1.00 -5.38 -10.71
C ALA A 39 -1.99 -6.49 -10.32
N LEU A 40 -1.66 -7.75 -10.64
CA LEU A 40 -2.51 -8.89 -10.34
C LEU A 40 -2.71 -9.06 -8.82
N ILE A 41 -1.64 -8.94 -8.02
CA ILE A 41 -1.76 -9.09 -6.57
C ILE A 41 -2.55 -7.92 -5.95
N SER A 42 -2.39 -6.68 -6.45
CA SER A 42 -3.21 -5.54 -5.99
C SER A 42 -4.70 -5.70 -6.32
N ILE A 43 -5.04 -6.24 -7.49
CA ILE A 43 -6.43 -6.55 -7.86
C ILE A 43 -7.00 -7.57 -6.89
N ILE A 44 -6.29 -8.69 -6.70
CA ILE A 44 -6.72 -9.78 -5.82
C ILE A 44 -6.88 -9.32 -4.37
N ALA A 45 -5.97 -8.50 -3.86
CA ALA A 45 -6.10 -7.94 -2.50
C ALA A 45 -7.35 -7.06 -2.36
N THR A 46 -7.63 -6.22 -3.37
CA THR A 46 -8.69 -5.21 -3.30
C THR A 46 -10.08 -5.80 -3.50
N VAL A 47 -10.25 -6.76 -4.43
CA VAL A 47 -11.57 -7.38 -4.69
C VAL A 47 -12.11 -8.20 -3.52
N MET A 48 -11.31 -8.43 -2.47
CA MET A 48 -11.77 -9.09 -1.23
C MET A 48 -12.77 -8.24 -0.45
N ILE A 49 -12.94 -6.96 -0.81
CA ILE A 49 -13.98 -6.12 -0.23
C ILE A 49 -15.39 -6.47 -0.73
N LEU A 50 -15.52 -7.07 -1.92
CA LEU A 50 -16.81 -7.34 -2.55
C LEU A 50 -17.80 -8.15 -1.69
N PRO A 51 -17.39 -9.26 -1.04
CA PRO A 51 -18.30 -10.02 -0.17
C PRO A 51 -18.79 -9.25 1.07
N VAL A 52 -18.06 -8.19 1.45
CA VAL A 52 -18.43 -7.27 2.54
C VAL A 52 -19.39 -6.21 2.02
N ALA A 53 -19.05 -5.59 0.89
CA ALA A 53 -19.83 -4.57 0.20
C ALA A 53 -21.25 -5.10 -0.12
N HIS A 54 -21.38 -6.29 -0.71
CA HIS A 54 -22.70 -6.85 -1.10
C HIS A 54 -23.51 -7.44 0.08
N THR A 55 -23.21 -7.09 1.33
CA THR A 55 -23.97 -7.58 2.48
C THR A 55 -25.26 -6.77 2.64
N LYS A 56 -26.35 -7.27 2.08
CA LYS A 56 -27.68 -6.64 2.24
C LYS A 56 -28.12 -6.69 3.71
N VAL A 57 -28.38 -5.52 4.30
CA VAL A 57 -28.94 -5.39 5.65
C VAL A 57 -30.47 -5.41 5.52
N GLN A 58 -31.13 -6.43 6.06
CA GLN A 58 -32.61 -6.46 6.12
C GLN A 58 -33.10 -5.59 7.28
N ASP A 59 -34.23 -4.91 7.09
CA ASP A 59 -34.81 -3.92 8.03
C ASP A 59 -35.38 -4.52 9.35
N ASP A 60 -35.25 -5.81 9.60
CA ASP A 60 -35.79 -6.43 10.83
C ASP A 60 -34.95 -6.06 12.07
N GLU A 61 -35.59 -5.39 13.02
CA GLU A 61 -34.97 -4.79 14.21
C GLU A 61 -34.33 -5.83 15.16
N GLU A 62 -34.89 -7.05 15.24
CA GLU A 62 -34.30 -8.19 15.99
C GLU A 62 -33.06 -8.78 15.29
N LEU A 63 -32.91 -8.59 13.98
CA LEU A 63 -31.74 -9.05 13.23
C LEU A 63 -30.55 -8.08 13.36
N ARG A 64 -30.76 -6.85 13.84
CA ARG A 64 -29.76 -5.77 13.75
C ARG A 64 -28.47 -6.04 14.52
N GLU A 65 -28.55 -6.56 15.75
CA GLU A 65 -27.34 -6.97 16.51
C GLU A 65 -26.60 -8.13 15.83
N SER A 66 -27.33 -9.08 15.27
CA SER A 66 -26.74 -10.22 14.56
C SER A 66 -26.07 -9.80 13.25
N VAL A 67 -26.66 -8.83 12.53
CA VAL A 67 -26.12 -8.26 11.29
C VAL A 67 -24.89 -7.39 11.57
N GLN A 68 -24.87 -6.62 12.66
CA GLN A 68 -23.72 -5.81 13.04
C GLN A 68 -22.51 -6.69 13.42
N ALA A 69 -22.73 -7.76 14.17
CA ALA A 69 -21.69 -8.74 14.48
C ALA A 69 -21.17 -9.46 13.21
N LEU A 70 -22.08 -9.78 12.28
CA LEU A 70 -21.72 -10.38 10.99
C LEU A 70 -20.90 -9.42 10.11
N LEU A 71 -21.30 -8.15 10.01
CA LEU A 71 -20.60 -7.13 9.23
C LEU A 71 -19.20 -6.87 9.82
N ALA A 72 -19.08 -6.75 11.15
CA ALA A 72 -17.79 -6.61 11.82
C ALA A 72 -16.88 -7.82 11.56
N THR A 73 -17.45 -9.03 11.59
CA THR A 73 -16.72 -10.26 11.26
C THR A 73 -16.24 -10.24 9.81
N LYS A 74 -17.11 -9.86 8.86
CA LYS A 74 -16.77 -9.74 7.43
C LYS A 74 -15.69 -8.68 7.16
N ILE A 75 -15.73 -7.53 7.84
CA ILE A 75 -14.69 -6.49 7.75
C ILE A 75 -13.36 -7.01 8.29
N ALA A 76 -13.35 -7.70 9.44
CA ALA A 76 -12.13 -8.29 9.99
C ALA A 76 -11.54 -9.33 9.04
N VAL A 77 -12.41 -10.15 8.45
CA VAL A 77 -12.13 -11.15 7.41
C VAL A 77 -11.49 -10.51 6.16
N TYR A 78 -12.05 -9.39 5.68
CA TYR A 78 -11.45 -8.58 4.61
C TYR A 78 -10.04 -8.07 4.98
N LEU A 79 -9.88 -7.43 6.14
CA LEU A 79 -8.59 -6.89 6.57
C LEU A 79 -7.53 -7.99 6.66
N MET A 80 -7.91 -9.15 7.21
CA MET A 80 -7.01 -10.29 7.35
C MET A 80 -6.55 -10.85 6.00
N THR A 81 -7.46 -10.97 5.02
CA THR A 81 -7.08 -11.41 3.67
C THR A 81 -6.19 -10.43 2.94
N PHE A 82 -6.54 -9.15 3.00
CA PHE A 82 -5.72 -8.10 2.41
C PHE A 82 -4.28 -8.17 2.95
N LEU A 83 -4.12 -8.34 4.27
CA LEU A 83 -2.82 -8.48 4.92
C LEU A 83 -2.08 -9.76 4.49
N ILE A 84 -2.75 -10.91 4.42
CA ILE A 84 -2.15 -12.17 3.96
C ILE A 84 -1.59 -12.03 2.54
N VAL A 85 -2.40 -11.49 1.63
CA VAL A 85 -2.00 -11.31 0.22
C VAL A 85 -0.82 -10.34 0.13
N THR A 86 -0.82 -9.28 0.94
CA THR A 86 0.30 -8.32 0.98
C THR A 86 1.57 -8.92 1.57
N VAL A 87 1.48 -9.83 2.54
CA VAL A 87 2.64 -10.60 3.04
C VAL A 87 3.22 -11.50 1.94
N ALA A 88 2.37 -12.19 1.18
CA ALA A 88 2.80 -12.99 0.05
C ALA A 88 3.48 -12.14 -1.04
N TRP A 89 2.93 -10.97 -1.33
CA TRP A 89 3.55 -9.98 -2.22
C TRP A 89 4.91 -9.47 -1.72
N ALA A 90 5.03 -9.16 -0.42
CA ALA A 90 6.30 -8.74 0.16
C ALA A 90 7.36 -9.85 0.06
N ALA A 91 6.98 -11.12 0.27
CA ALA A 91 7.87 -12.26 0.06
C ALA A 91 8.29 -12.38 -1.43
N HIS A 92 7.36 -12.16 -2.35
CA HIS A 92 7.63 -12.12 -3.78
C HIS A 92 8.60 -10.98 -4.17
N ILE A 93 8.47 -9.78 -3.61
CA ILE A 93 9.46 -8.71 -3.79
C ILE A 93 10.85 -9.17 -3.36
N ARG A 94 10.97 -9.76 -2.16
CA ARG A 94 12.27 -10.22 -1.64
C ARG A 94 12.92 -11.26 -2.54
N LEU A 95 12.13 -12.17 -3.09
CA LEU A 95 12.62 -13.17 -4.04
C LEU A 95 13.20 -12.51 -5.30
N PHE A 96 12.51 -11.53 -5.88
CA PHE A 96 12.92 -10.88 -7.12
C PHE A 96 13.88 -9.69 -6.94
N GLN A 97 14.16 -9.26 -5.71
CA GLN A 97 15.33 -8.42 -5.41
C GLN A 97 16.65 -9.22 -5.57
N VAL A 98 16.59 -10.53 -5.32
CA VAL A 98 17.72 -11.47 -5.48
C VAL A 98 17.87 -11.89 -6.94
N VAL A 99 16.74 -12.15 -7.61
CA VAL A 99 16.68 -12.63 -8.99
C VAL A 99 16.45 -11.47 -9.96
N VAL A 100 17.53 -10.97 -10.57
CA VAL A 100 17.49 -9.79 -11.43
C VAL A 100 17.09 -10.14 -12.87
N ARG A 101 17.57 -11.29 -13.37
CA ARG A 101 17.30 -11.77 -14.73
C ARG A 101 16.37 -12.97 -14.68
N ILE A 102 15.49 -13.07 -15.68
CA ILE A 102 14.48 -14.13 -15.76
C ILE A 102 14.68 -14.93 -17.05
N ASP A 103 14.42 -16.23 -16.99
CA ASP A 103 14.26 -17.12 -18.14
C ASP A 103 12.82 -17.66 -18.21
N ASP A 104 12.48 -18.37 -19.29
CA ASP A 104 11.11 -18.86 -19.52
C ASP A 104 10.63 -19.83 -18.43
N CYS A 105 11.55 -20.61 -17.84
CA CYS A 105 11.22 -21.55 -16.77
C CYS A 105 10.81 -20.81 -15.49
N LEU A 106 11.59 -19.81 -15.09
CA LEU A 106 11.27 -18.98 -13.93
C LEU A 106 10.01 -18.15 -14.17
N ALA A 107 9.77 -17.68 -15.40
CA ALA A 107 8.54 -16.99 -15.77
C ALA A 107 7.30 -17.90 -15.65
N LEU A 108 7.38 -19.16 -16.07
CA LEU A 108 6.31 -20.14 -15.92
C LEU A 108 6.07 -20.50 -14.45
N LEU A 109 7.11 -20.64 -13.63
CA LEU A 109 6.98 -20.83 -12.18
C LEU A 109 6.31 -19.62 -11.52
N ASN A 110 6.67 -18.41 -11.92
CA ASN A 110 5.99 -17.20 -11.46
C ASN A 110 4.51 -17.21 -11.86
N LEU A 111 4.18 -17.58 -13.10
CA LEU A 111 2.79 -17.65 -13.56
C LEU A 111 1.98 -18.69 -12.77
N ALA A 112 2.57 -19.86 -12.48
CA ALA A 112 1.95 -20.88 -11.62
C ALA A 112 1.74 -20.37 -10.19
N CYS A 113 2.69 -19.60 -9.65
CA CYS A 113 2.56 -18.92 -8.36
C CYS A 113 1.40 -17.91 -8.38
N MET A 114 1.32 -17.06 -9.41
CA MET A 114 0.24 -16.07 -9.56
C MET A 114 -1.12 -16.75 -9.69
N MET A 115 -1.24 -17.85 -10.44
CA MET A 115 -2.47 -18.63 -10.57
C MET A 115 -2.99 -19.11 -9.20
N LEU A 116 -2.10 -19.63 -8.34
CA LEU A 116 -2.50 -20.03 -6.98
C LEU A 116 -2.86 -18.84 -6.10
N ILE A 117 -2.17 -17.72 -6.22
CA ILE A 117 -2.52 -16.48 -5.48
C ILE A 117 -3.91 -15.99 -5.89
N THR A 118 -4.27 -16.03 -7.18
CA THR A 118 -5.63 -15.67 -7.64
C THR A 118 -6.72 -16.60 -7.13
N PHE A 119 -6.38 -17.81 -6.66
CA PHE A 119 -7.32 -18.76 -6.09
C PHE A 119 -7.54 -18.57 -4.59
N LEU A 120 -6.67 -17.83 -3.89
CA LEU A 120 -6.83 -17.52 -2.46
C LEU A 120 -8.18 -16.88 -2.12
N PRO A 121 -8.69 -15.88 -2.88
CA PRO A 121 -10.04 -15.35 -2.71
C PRO A 121 -11.15 -16.38 -2.57
N TYR A 122 -11.14 -17.38 -3.46
CA TYR A 122 -12.15 -18.42 -3.48
C TYR A 122 -12.07 -19.29 -2.22
N THR A 123 -10.86 -19.74 -1.86
CA THR A 123 -10.65 -20.54 -0.64
C THR A 123 -11.09 -19.79 0.61
N PHE A 124 -10.88 -18.47 0.62
CA PHE A 124 -11.25 -17.62 1.72
C PHE A 124 -12.76 -17.36 1.79
N SER A 125 -13.40 -17.07 0.66
CA SER A 125 -14.86 -16.97 0.60
C SER A 125 -15.52 -18.25 1.10
N LEU A 126 -14.99 -19.41 0.73
CA LEU A 126 -15.48 -20.70 1.20
C LEU A 126 -15.31 -20.86 2.72
N MET A 127 -14.15 -20.45 3.26
CA MET A 127 -13.87 -20.44 4.70
C MET A 127 -14.78 -19.48 5.47
N ALA A 128 -15.11 -18.31 4.90
CA ALA A 128 -15.97 -17.32 5.52
C ALA A 128 -17.45 -17.71 5.50
N THR A 129 -17.92 -18.36 4.43
CA THR A 129 -19.32 -18.82 4.32
C THR A 129 -19.59 -20.05 5.19
N PHE A 130 -18.61 -20.95 5.34
CA PHE A 130 -18.74 -22.17 6.13
C PHE A 130 -17.67 -22.24 7.23
N PRO A 131 -17.72 -21.37 8.24
CA PRO A 131 -16.68 -21.28 9.26
C PRO A 131 -16.54 -22.55 10.11
N ASP A 132 -17.63 -23.31 10.25
CA ASP A 132 -17.67 -24.58 11.00
C ASP A 132 -17.10 -25.77 10.21
N ASN A 133 -16.94 -25.61 8.88
CA ASN A 133 -16.43 -26.68 8.03
C ASN A 133 -14.91 -26.55 7.82
N ILE A 134 -14.16 -27.58 8.23
CA ILE A 134 -12.70 -27.63 8.12
C ILE A 134 -12.17 -27.52 6.68
N LEU A 135 -13.00 -27.83 5.68
CA LEU A 135 -12.58 -27.88 4.28
C LEU A 135 -12.07 -26.52 3.79
N GLY A 136 -12.70 -25.41 4.20
CA GLY A 136 -12.26 -24.06 3.82
C GLY A 136 -10.84 -23.74 4.32
N ILE A 137 -10.57 -24.04 5.59
CA ILE A 137 -9.25 -23.85 6.21
C ILE A 137 -8.19 -24.74 5.55
N LEU A 138 -8.52 -26.00 5.28
CA LEU A 138 -7.60 -26.96 4.65
C LEU A 138 -7.24 -26.55 3.22
N LEU A 139 -8.22 -26.12 2.41
CA LEU A 139 -7.96 -25.61 1.06
C LEU A 139 -7.11 -24.35 1.08
N PHE A 140 -7.42 -23.41 1.97
CA PHE A 140 -6.65 -22.18 2.12
C PHE A 140 -5.19 -22.49 2.50
N CYS A 141 -4.97 -23.28 3.55
CA CYS A 141 -3.62 -23.65 4.00
C CYS A 141 -2.87 -24.48 2.94
N GLY A 142 -3.56 -25.38 2.24
CA GLY A 142 -3.02 -26.16 1.14
C GLY A 142 -2.53 -25.26 -0.01
N CYS A 143 -3.31 -24.26 -0.40
CA CYS A 143 -2.91 -23.30 -1.43
C CYS A 143 -1.66 -22.51 -1.02
N VAL A 144 -1.61 -21.98 0.21
CA VAL A 144 -0.44 -21.26 0.74
C VAL A 144 0.80 -22.16 0.80
N MET A 145 0.64 -23.43 1.17
CA MET A 145 1.74 -24.39 1.17
C MET A 145 2.30 -24.62 -0.25
N VAL A 146 1.44 -24.83 -1.25
CA VAL A 146 1.88 -25.03 -2.64
C VAL A 146 2.56 -23.75 -3.18
N ILE A 147 2.05 -22.57 -2.87
CA ILE A 147 2.69 -21.28 -3.21
C ILE A 147 4.12 -21.24 -2.66
N GLY A 148 4.31 -21.56 -1.37
CA GLY A 148 5.63 -21.54 -0.76
C GLY A 148 6.59 -22.62 -1.30
N VAL A 149 6.06 -23.78 -1.70
CA VAL A 149 6.86 -24.80 -2.42
C VAL A 149 7.32 -24.27 -3.77
N ILE A 150 6.45 -23.66 -4.57
CA ILE A 150 6.83 -23.08 -5.87
C ILE A 150 7.86 -21.96 -5.68
N GLN A 151 7.67 -21.06 -4.73
CA GLN A 151 8.65 -20.01 -4.41
C GLN A 151 9.99 -20.61 -3.97
N SER A 152 9.98 -21.71 -3.21
CA SER A 152 11.20 -22.43 -2.83
C SER A 152 11.89 -23.07 -4.04
N LEU A 153 11.14 -23.66 -4.97
CA LEU A 153 11.67 -24.17 -6.23
C LEU A 153 12.30 -23.06 -7.07
N MET A 154 11.69 -21.87 -7.13
CA MET A 154 12.26 -20.70 -7.81
C MET A 154 13.61 -20.29 -7.20
N VAL A 155 13.74 -20.27 -5.88
CA VAL A 155 15.02 -20.02 -5.19
C VAL A 155 16.04 -21.10 -5.55
N LEU A 156 15.68 -22.38 -5.41
CA LEU A 156 16.60 -23.48 -5.71
C LEU A 156 17.10 -23.39 -7.16
N TYR A 157 16.20 -23.09 -8.10
CA TYR A 157 16.50 -22.93 -9.52
C TYR A 157 17.44 -21.74 -9.78
N ALA A 158 17.12 -20.56 -9.24
CA ALA A 158 17.93 -19.36 -9.39
C ALA A 158 19.35 -19.55 -8.83
N PHE A 159 19.50 -20.19 -7.67
CA PHE A 159 20.81 -20.50 -7.10
C PHE A 159 21.56 -21.61 -7.84
N SER A 160 20.87 -22.41 -8.67
CA SER A 160 21.52 -23.41 -9.54
C SER A 160 22.09 -22.77 -10.82
N ARG A 161 21.69 -21.54 -11.13
CA ARG A 161 22.09 -20.77 -12.32
C ARG A 161 22.61 -19.38 -11.91
N PRO A 162 23.89 -19.25 -11.51
CA PRO A 162 24.42 -18.01 -10.91
C PRO A 162 24.26 -16.74 -11.74
N PHE A 163 24.13 -16.85 -13.07
CA PHE A 163 23.94 -15.72 -13.97
C PHE A 163 22.56 -15.03 -13.87
N LEU A 164 21.58 -15.67 -13.20
CA LEU A 164 20.25 -15.08 -12.96
C LEU A 164 20.22 -14.16 -11.73
N LEU A 165 21.19 -14.34 -10.82
CA LEU A 165 21.28 -13.64 -9.55
C LEU A 165 21.87 -12.23 -9.72
N ASN A 166 21.63 -11.37 -8.72
CA ASN A 166 22.28 -10.09 -8.61
C ASN A 166 23.82 -10.25 -8.52
N GLU A 167 24.58 -9.37 -9.19
CA GLU A 167 26.05 -9.38 -9.24
C GLU A 167 26.67 -9.37 -7.84
N GLN A 168 26.08 -8.65 -6.88
CA GLN A 168 26.55 -8.59 -5.49
C GLN A 168 26.53 -9.97 -4.82
N ILE A 169 25.52 -10.80 -5.12
CA ILE A 169 25.37 -12.14 -4.55
C ILE A 169 26.24 -13.13 -5.32
N GLN A 170 26.37 -12.95 -6.63
CA GLN A 170 27.21 -13.76 -7.48
C GLN A 170 28.68 -13.72 -7.03
N ILE A 171 29.18 -12.55 -6.64
CA ILE A 171 30.57 -12.33 -6.21
C ILE A 171 30.77 -12.74 -4.74
N SER A 172 29.70 -12.93 -3.95
CA SER A 172 29.80 -13.25 -2.53
C SER A 172 30.31 -14.69 -2.29
N GLU A 173 31.24 -14.84 -1.35
CA GLU A 173 31.87 -16.12 -1.00
C GLU A 173 30.90 -17.11 -0.31
N ASN A 174 29.79 -16.59 0.26
CA ASN A 174 28.83 -17.33 1.08
C ASN A 174 27.45 -17.56 0.40
N GLN A 175 27.41 -17.92 -0.89
CA GLN A 175 26.15 -18.17 -1.62
C GLN A 175 25.21 -19.18 -0.94
N THR A 176 25.77 -20.22 -0.32
CA THR A 176 25.03 -21.24 0.43
C THR A 176 24.31 -20.65 1.64
N PHE A 177 24.91 -19.68 2.34
CA PHE A 177 24.26 -19.01 3.47
C PHE A 177 23.03 -18.22 3.00
N TYR A 178 23.17 -17.44 1.92
CA TYR A 178 22.06 -16.67 1.33
C TYR A 178 20.91 -17.58 0.90
N LYS A 179 21.23 -18.68 0.22
CA LYS A 179 20.25 -19.69 -0.20
C LYS A 179 19.45 -20.24 0.99
N HIS A 180 20.12 -20.70 2.05
CA HIS A 180 19.45 -21.25 3.23
C HIS A 180 18.63 -20.20 3.98
N HIS A 181 19.13 -18.96 4.05
CA HIS A 181 18.42 -17.87 4.70
C HIS A 181 17.10 -17.52 3.98
N ILE A 182 17.16 -17.31 2.66
CA ILE A 182 15.97 -16.99 1.85
C ILE A 182 14.97 -18.14 1.91
N LEU A 183 15.44 -19.39 1.77
CA LEU A 183 14.59 -20.57 1.86
C LEU A 183 13.91 -20.67 3.24
N LYS A 184 14.63 -20.39 4.33
CA LYS A 184 14.07 -20.38 5.69
C LYS A 184 12.98 -19.32 5.87
N VAL A 185 13.15 -18.13 5.27
CA VAL A 185 12.14 -17.07 5.33
C VAL A 185 10.87 -17.46 4.56
N ILE A 186 11.01 -17.97 3.33
CA ILE A 186 9.89 -18.38 2.49
C ILE A 186 9.15 -19.59 3.09
N MET A 187 9.88 -20.60 3.58
CA MET A 187 9.29 -21.83 4.14
C MET A 187 8.61 -21.63 5.51
N ARG A 188 8.83 -20.50 6.18
CA ARG A 188 8.19 -20.21 7.48
C ARG A 188 6.67 -20.19 7.37
N VAL A 189 6.11 -19.52 6.37
CA VAL A 189 4.66 -19.38 6.21
C VAL A 189 3.99 -20.74 5.90
N PRO A 190 4.45 -21.52 4.90
CA PRO A 190 3.97 -22.88 4.66
C PRO A 190 4.03 -23.80 5.87
N LEU A 191 5.12 -23.76 6.66
CA LEU A 191 5.26 -24.60 7.83
C LEU A 191 4.21 -24.26 8.90
N MET A 192 3.93 -22.97 9.09
CA MET A 192 2.91 -22.55 10.05
C MET A 192 1.49 -22.84 9.53
N CYS A 193 1.24 -22.73 8.22
CA CYS A 193 -0.01 -23.18 7.61
C CYS A 193 -0.20 -24.70 7.73
N PHE A 194 0.86 -25.49 7.61
CA PHE A 194 0.81 -26.93 7.85
C PHE A 194 0.42 -27.24 9.30
N LEU A 195 1.02 -26.53 10.27
CA LEU A 195 0.63 -26.64 11.68
C LEU A 195 -0.82 -26.19 11.91
N ALA A 196 -1.28 -25.13 11.24
CA ALA A 196 -2.66 -24.65 11.31
C ALA A 196 -3.67 -25.65 10.72
N SER A 197 -3.33 -26.34 9.64
CA SER A 197 -4.13 -27.44 9.08
C SER A 197 -4.25 -28.60 10.06
N ILE A 198 -3.17 -29.00 10.72
CA ILE A 198 -3.22 -30.05 11.76
C ILE A 198 -4.08 -29.57 12.94
N ALA A 199 -3.88 -28.34 13.39
CA ALA A 199 -4.67 -27.75 14.48
C ALA A 199 -6.17 -27.68 14.14
N SER A 200 -6.54 -27.41 12.88
CA SER A 200 -7.95 -27.37 12.48
C SER A 200 -8.68 -28.70 12.62
N LEU A 201 -7.96 -29.84 12.61
CA LEU A 201 -8.54 -31.16 12.86
C LEU A 201 -8.84 -31.40 14.34
N ILE A 202 -8.23 -30.63 15.24
CA ILE A 202 -8.36 -30.76 16.69
C ILE A 202 -9.31 -29.68 17.24
N VAL A 203 -9.01 -28.41 16.95
CA VAL A 203 -9.76 -27.23 17.40
C VAL A 203 -9.73 -26.15 16.32
N PHE A 204 -10.88 -25.84 15.72
CA PHE A 204 -10.97 -24.85 14.62
C PHE A 204 -10.55 -23.43 15.06
N GLN A 205 -10.92 -23.01 16.28
CA GLN A 205 -10.56 -21.69 16.83
C GLN A 205 -9.04 -21.49 16.94
N LEU A 206 -8.30 -22.55 17.25
CA LEU A 206 -6.84 -22.50 17.34
C LEU A 206 -6.19 -22.26 15.97
N SER A 207 -6.80 -22.79 14.90
CA SER A 207 -6.30 -22.59 13.53
C SER A 207 -6.38 -21.12 13.10
N TYR A 208 -7.48 -20.43 13.40
CA TYR A 208 -7.62 -18.99 13.15
C TYR A 208 -6.61 -18.16 13.95
N ALA A 209 -6.37 -18.52 15.22
CA ALA A 209 -5.35 -17.86 16.05
C ALA A 209 -3.94 -18.06 15.47
N LEU A 210 -3.61 -19.27 15.00
CA LEU A 210 -2.34 -19.55 14.34
C LEU A 210 -2.18 -18.77 13.04
N LEU A 211 -3.24 -18.66 12.23
CA LEU A 211 -3.21 -17.87 11.00
C LEU A 211 -3.01 -16.38 11.28
N ALA A 212 -3.64 -15.85 12.32
CA ALA A 212 -3.39 -14.48 12.79
C ALA A 212 -1.94 -14.30 13.26
N ILE A 213 -1.40 -15.25 14.02
CA ILE A 213 0.00 -15.23 14.41
C ILE A 213 0.91 -15.21 13.18
N VAL A 214 0.65 -15.99 12.13
CA VAL A 214 1.48 -15.99 10.90
C VAL A 214 1.60 -14.58 10.30
N ILE A 215 0.50 -13.83 10.27
CA ILE A 215 0.45 -12.47 9.73
C ILE A 215 1.20 -11.51 10.63
N PHE A 216 0.95 -11.55 11.95
CA PHE A 216 1.49 -10.56 12.88
C PHE A 216 2.90 -10.88 13.38
N LEU A 217 3.35 -12.14 13.36
CA LEU A 217 4.65 -12.59 13.85
C LEU A 217 5.87 -11.86 13.25
N PRO A 218 5.98 -11.60 11.93
CA PRO A 218 7.07 -10.80 11.40
C PRO A 218 7.08 -9.38 12.01
N TYR A 219 5.91 -8.77 12.19
CA TYR A 219 5.78 -7.42 12.71
C TYR A 219 5.99 -7.34 14.24
N ILE A 220 5.40 -8.26 15.01
CA ILE A 220 5.56 -8.40 16.46
C ILE A 220 7.03 -8.66 16.80
N SER A 221 7.71 -9.54 16.05
CA SER A 221 9.13 -9.81 16.29
C SER A 221 10.02 -8.58 16.08
N GLN A 222 9.63 -7.68 15.18
CA GLN A 222 10.36 -6.45 14.91
C GLN A 222 10.05 -5.37 15.96
N PHE A 223 8.78 -5.22 16.35
CA PHE A 223 8.39 -4.32 17.44
C PHE A 223 9.05 -4.73 18.76
N LEU A 224 9.06 -6.03 19.09
CA LEU A 224 9.76 -6.56 20.27
C LEU A 224 11.27 -6.30 20.22
N LYS A 225 11.92 -6.46 19.06
CA LYS A 225 13.35 -6.12 18.89
C LYS A 225 13.60 -4.63 19.09
N TRP A 226 12.76 -3.78 18.52
CA TRP A 226 12.84 -2.33 18.69
C TRP A 226 12.63 -1.93 20.15
N CYS A 227 11.58 -2.43 20.82
CA CYS A 227 11.33 -2.22 22.24
C CYS A 227 12.49 -2.72 23.10
N ARG A 228 13.04 -3.91 22.82
CA ARG A 228 14.19 -4.48 23.53
C ARG A 228 15.45 -3.61 23.34
N SER A 229 15.70 -3.11 22.14
CA SER A 229 16.83 -2.21 21.87
C SER A 229 16.71 -0.86 22.60
N LYS A 230 15.49 -0.39 22.81
CA LYS A 230 15.20 0.87 23.50
C LYS A 230 15.16 0.71 25.03
N ALA A 231 14.71 -0.45 25.52
CA ALA A 231 14.67 -0.81 26.94
C ALA A 231 16.05 -1.21 27.49
N MET A 232 16.87 -1.92 26.71
CA MET A 232 18.25 -2.31 27.06
C MET A 232 19.25 -1.21 26.64
N GLY A 233 18.92 0.05 26.95
CA GLY A 233 19.53 1.24 26.34
C GLY A 233 21.04 1.13 26.13
N LYS A 234 21.51 1.27 24.87
CA LYS A 234 22.91 1.40 24.41
C LYS A 234 23.99 0.62 25.20
N CYS A 235 23.67 -0.49 25.87
CA CYS A 235 24.69 -1.39 26.39
C CYS A 235 25.17 -2.21 25.20
N GLN A 236 26.43 -1.95 24.81
CA GLN A 236 27.21 -2.81 23.95
C GLN A 236 27.03 -4.25 24.43
N VAL A 237 26.23 -5.03 23.70
CA VAL A 237 26.37 -6.47 23.74
C VAL A 237 27.65 -6.72 22.97
N GLU A 238 28.75 -7.00 23.69
CA GLU A 238 29.91 -7.71 23.13
C GLU A 238 29.40 -9.06 22.62
N GLU A 239 28.88 -9.08 21.40
CA GLU A 239 28.69 -10.31 20.63
C GLU A 239 30.07 -10.70 20.10
N SER A 240 30.51 -11.91 20.43
CA SER A 240 31.81 -12.48 20.06
C SER A 240 32.18 -12.25 18.58
N PRO A 241 33.47 -12.05 18.23
CA PRO A 241 33.90 -11.62 16.89
C PRO A 241 33.47 -12.54 15.74
N ASP A 242 33.22 -13.83 16.01
CA ASP A 242 32.79 -14.81 15.01
C ASP A 242 31.28 -14.76 14.69
N SER A 243 30.47 -14.11 15.55
CA SER A 243 29.04 -13.88 15.29
C SER A 243 28.77 -12.54 14.60
N MET A 244 29.75 -11.64 14.63
CA MET A 244 29.60 -10.24 14.21
C MET A 244 29.89 -10.02 12.70
N LEU A 245 30.44 -11.02 12.00
CA LEU A 245 30.71 -10.96 10.57
C LEU A 245 29.59 -11.55 9.67
N TYR A 246 28.47 -12.00 10.25
CA TYR A 246 27.44 -12.81 9.56
C TYR A 246 26.04 -12.18 9.53
N TYR A 247 25.95 -10.84 9.48
CA TYR A 247 24.68 -10.10 9.36
C TYR A 247 24.58 -9.33 8.04
N THR A 248 24.73 -10.00 6.89
CA THR A 248 24.70 -9.27 5.61
C THR A 248 23.96 -9.96 4.47
N TYR A 249 22.74 -10.46 4.72
CA TYR A 249 21.61 -10.21 3.79
C TYR A 249 20.50 -9.62 4.64
N LEU A 250 20.43 -8.30 4.71
CA LEU A 250 19.76 -7.62 5.80
C LEU A 250 18.23 -7.74 5.67
N PRO A 251 17.55 -8.22 6.74
CA PRO A 251 16.15 -7.91 6.99
C PRO A 251 15.84 -6.39 7.05
N ASN A 252 16.85 -5.52 6.94
CA ASN A 252 16.75 -4.06 6.89
C ASN A 252 16.85 -3.48 5.47
N GLU A 253 16.97 -4.30 4.42
CA GLU A 253 17.01 -3.76 3.06
C GLU A 253 15.64 -3.13 2.73
N PRO A 254 15.60 -1.91 2.19
CA PRO A 254 14.35 -1.23 1.84
C PRO A 254 13.53 -2.06 0.86
N LEU A 255 12.20 -1.88 0.89
CA LEU A 255 11.36 -2.40 -0.19
C LEU A 255 11.67 -1.60 -1.46
N SER A 256 11.56 -2.23 -2.62
CA SER A 256 11.67 -1.53 -3.89
C SER A 256 10.56 -0.48 -3.97
N LYS A 257 10.94 0.80 -4.08
CA LYS A 257 10.00 1.93 -4.17
C LYS A 257 9.00 1.72 -5.30
N ASP A 258 9.49 1.43 -6.51
CA ASP A 258 8.67 1.23 -7.70
C ASP A 258 7.61 0.14 -7.54
N ARG A 259 7.95 -0.94 -6.82
CA ARG A 259 7.01 -2.05 -6.55
C ARG A 259 5.91 -1.59 -5.59
N VAL A 260 6.28 -0.83 -4.54
CA VAL A 260 5.33 -0.27 -3.57
C VAL A 260 4.39 0.71 -4.27
N GLU A 261 4.91 1.56 -5.15
CA GLU A 261 4.11 2.49 -5.96
C GLU A 261 3.15 1.73 -6.88
N ALA A 262 3.64 0.76 -7.66
CA ALA A 262 2.82 -0.04 -8.56
C ALA A 262 1.68 -0.79 -7.85
N PHE A 263 1.97 -1.40 -6.70
CA PHE A 263 0.94 -2.05 -5.88
C PHE A 263 -0.09 -1.05 -5.36
N SER A 264 0.36 0.12 -4.89
CA SER A 264 -0.54 1.17 -4.39
C SER A 264 -1.45 1.70 -5.49
N ASP A 265 -0.89 2.02 -6.66
CA ASP A 265 -1.62 2.50 -7.83
C ASP A 265 -2.68 1.49 -8.27
N GLY A 266 -2.34 0.19 -8.25
CA GLY A 266 -3.28 -0.88 -8.54
C GLY A 266 -4.47 -0.94 -7.57
N VAL A 267 -4.23 -0.74 -6.27
CA VAL A 267 -5.31 -0.68 -5.26
C VAL A 267 -6.22 0.52 -5.51
N TYR A 268 -5.65 1.72 -5.70
CA TYR A 268 -6.43 2.94 -5.97
C TYR A 268 -7.26 2.83 -7.26
N ALA A 269 -6.66 2.28 -8.33
CA ALA A 269 -7.34 2.05 -9.59
C ALA A 269 -8.54 1.10 -9.40
N ILE A 270 -8.35 0.00 -8.67
CA ILE A 270 -9.44 -0.96 -8.46
C ILE A 270 -10.55 -0.39 -7.60
N VAL A 271 -10.23 0.35 -6.54
CA VAL A 271 -11.22 1.08 -5.74
C VAL A 271 -12.05 2.01 -6.63
N ALA A 272 -11.41 2.81 -7.47
CA ALA A 272 -12.11 3.71 -8.39
C ALA A 272 -12.99 2.94 -9.40
N THR A 273 -12.54 1.77 -9.89
CA THR A 273 -13.35 0.94 -10.79
C THR A 273 -14.56 0.31 -10.09
N LEU A 274 -14.43 -0.10 -8.83
CA LEU A 274 -15.54 -0.65 -8.07
C LEU A 274 -16.65 0.39 -7.86
N LEU A 275 -16.28 1.65 -7.60
CA LEU A 275 -17.23 2.76 -7.45
C LEU A 275 -18.06 3.02 -8.71
N ILE A 276 -17.45 2.96 -9.90
CA ILE A 276 -18.20 3.18 -11.16
C ILE A 276 -19.02 1.95 -11.55
N LEU A 277 -18.54 0.74 -11.24
CA LEU A 277 -19.30 -0.49 -11.51
C LEU A 277 -20.61 -0.54 -10.72
N ASP A 278 -20.59 -0.08 -9.47
CA ASP A 278 -21.78 0.05 -8.61
C ASP A 278 -22.85 0.95 -9.28
N ILE A 279 -22.45 2.14 -9.73
CA ILE A 279 -23.32 3.05 -10.50
C ILE A 279 -23.83 2.42 -11.80
N CYS A 280 -22.97 1.67 -12.50
CA CYS A 280 -23.36 1.01 -13.75
C CYS A 280 -24.35 -0.14 -13.54
N GLU A 281 -24.38 -0.75 -12.35
CA GLU A 281 -25.31 -1.85 -12.03
C GLU A 281 -26.67 -1.31 -11.56
N ASP A 282 -26.67 -0.33 -10.65
CA ASP A 282 -27.89 0.10 -9.94
C ASP A 282 -28.62 1.30 -10.57
N ASN A 283 -27.93 2.18 -11.29
CA ASN A 283 -28.51 3.44 -11.79
C ASN A 283 -28.88 3.41 -13.28
N ILE A 284 -28.98 2.22 -13.87
CA ILE A 284 -29.48 2.02 -15.24
C ILE A 284 -30.95 1.57 -15.14
N PRO A 285 -31.93 2.42 -15.53
CA PRO A 285 -33.34 2.08 -15.41
C PRO A 285 -33.74 0.98 -16.41
N ASP A 286 -34.55 0.03 -15.96
CA ASP A 286 -35.15 -0.99 -16.83
C ASP A 286 -36.10 -0.33 -17.85
N PRO A 287 -36.01 -0.65 -19.16
CA PRO A 287 -36.94 -0.17 -20.17
C PRO A 287 -38.42 -0.25 -19.78
N ALA A 288 -38.85 -1.32 -19.11
CA ALA A 288 -40.23 -1.49 -18.67
C ALA A 288 -40.63 -0.47 -17.58
N VAL A 289 -39.71 -0.10 -16.69
CA VAL A 289 -39.92 0.91 -15.65
C VAL A 289 -40.01 2.30 -16.28
N VAL A 290 -39.16 2.60 -17.28
CA VAL A 290 -39.22 3.87 -18.02
C VAL A 290 -40.55 4.04 -18.76
N GLU A 291 -41.04 2.97 -19.38
CA GLU A 291 -42.32 3.00 -20.09
C GLU A 291 -43.51 3.19 -19.14
N THR A 292 -43.53 2.46 -18.04
CA THR A 292 -44.66 2.48 -17.08
C THR A 292 -44.69 3.72 -16.19
N GLN A 293 -43.55 4.16 -15.66
CA GLN A 293 -43.49 5.25 -14.67
C GLN A 293 -43.22 6.63 -15.29
N PHE A 294 -42.50 6.68 -16.41
CA PHE A 294 -42.07 7.93 -17.03
C PHE A 294 -42.65 8.15 -18.44
N GLY A 295 -43.57 7.27 -18.89
CA GLY A 295 -44.23 7.38 -20.19
C GLY A 295 -43.25 7.30 -21.38
N GLY A 296 -42.21 6.49 -21.25
CA GLY A 296 -41.17 6.31 -22.27
C GLY A 296 -40.14 7.45 -22.34
N ARG A 297 -40.18 8.42 -21.41
CA ARG A 297 -39.22 9.53 -21.36
C ARG A 297 -38.03 9.18 -20.49
N LEU A 298 -36.86 9.06 -21.10
CA LEU A 298 -35.62 8.69 -20.40
C LEU A 298 -35.06 9.81 -19.51
N ILE A 299 -35.14 11.08 -19.93
CA ILE A 299 -34.55 12.21 -19.19
C ILE A 299 -35.12 12.32 -17.75
N PRO A 300 -36.44 12.31 -17.54
CA PRO A 300 -37.01 12.33 -16.19
C PRO A 300 -36.60 11.12 -15.35
N ALA A 301 -36.47 9.93 -15.96
CA ALA A 301 -36.02 8.73 -15.26
C ALA A 301 -34.56 8.88 -14.77
N LEU A 302 -33.67 9.43 -15.61
CA LEU A 302 -32.27 9.67 -15.24
C LEU A 302 -32.09 10.78 -14.20
N LEU A 303 -32.97 11.79 -14.19
CA LEU A 303 -32.91 12.87 -13.20
C LEU A 303 -33.21 12.40 -11.78
N VAL A 304 -33.92 11.28 -11.62
CA VAL A 304 -34.14 10.66 -10.30
C VAL A 304 -32.81 10.22 -9.67
N TYR A 305 -31.89 9.71 -10.49
CA TYR A 305 -30.55 9.25 -10.07
C TYR A 305 -29.49 10.37 -9.97
N GLY A 306 -29.90 11.64 -10.08
CA GLY A 306 -28.98 12.78 -10.05
C GLY A 306 -28.10 12.86 -8.80
N PRO A 307 -28.65 12.72 -7.58
CA PRO A 307 -27.86 12.72 -6.34
C PRO A 307 -26.80 11.61 -6.27
N GLU A 308 -27.10 10.44 -6.83
CA GLU A 308 -26.22 9.27 -6.88
C GLU A 308 -25.00 9.54 -7.76
N TYR A 309 -25.21 10.16 -8.93
CA TYR A 309 -24.10 10.60 -9.77
C TYR A 309 -23.20 11.60 -9.04
N LEU A 310 -23.78 12.51 -8.25
CA LEU A 310 -23.00 13.49 -7.47
C LEU A 310 -22.19 12.80 -6.35
N ALA A 311 -22.79 11.83 -5.65
CA ALA A 311 -22.13 11.04 -4.63
C ALA A 311 -20.95 10.23 -5.21
N TYR A 312 -21.13 9.66 -6.40
CA TYR A 312 -20.05 9.03 -7.16
C TYR A 312 -18.89 9.99 -7.42
N PHE A 313 -19.14 11.21 -7.92
CA PHE A 313 -18.08 12.20 -8.17
C PHE A 313 -17.34 12.60 -6.88
N GLY A 314 -18.06 12.75 -5.76
CA GLY A 314 -17.46 13.01 -4.44
C GLY A 314 -16.56 11.87 -3.97
N SER A 315 -17.01 10.64 -4.15
CA SER A 315 -16.25 9.43 -3.77
C SER A 315 -15.02 9.23 -4.65
N PHE A 316 -15.16 9.41 -5.97
CA PHE A 316 -14.04 9.38 -6.91
C PHE A 316 -13.01 10.47 -6.58
N ALA A 317 -13.46 11.69 -6.28
CA ALA A 317 -12.57 12.76 -5.85
C ALA A 317 -11.83 12.42 -4.55
N THR A 318 -12.50 11.79 -3.59
CA THR A 318 -11.88 11.32 -2.33
C THR A 318 -10.76 10.32 -2.59
N VAL A 319 -11.02 9.29 -3.39
CA VAL A 319 -10.03 8.28 -3.79
C VAL A 319 -8.86 8.92 -4.54
N GLY A 320 -9.15 9.77 -5.54
CA GLY A 320 -8.13 10.43 -6.36
C GLY A 320 -7.25 11.40 -5.56
N LEU A 321 -7.80 12.09 -4.58
CA LEU A 321 -7.03 12.99 -3.72
C LEU A 321 -6.19 12.23 -2.69
N LEU A 322 -6.69 11.11 -2.13
CA LEU A 322 -5.86 10.22 -1.30
C LEU A 322 -4.70 9.62 -2.11
N TRP A 323 -4.96 9.21 -3.36
CA TRP A 323 -3.90 8.80 -4.29
C TRP A 323 -2.91 9.94 -4.56
N PHE A 324 -3.38 11.16 -4.81
CA PHE A 324 -2.53 12.32 -5.05
C PHE A 324 -1.61 12.65 -3.85
N VAL A 325 -2.13 12.52 -2.63
CA VAL A 325 -1.36 12.67 -1.39
C VAL A 325 -0.27 11.59 -1.30
N HIS A 326 -0.64 10.32 -1.54
CA HIS A 326 0.30 9.20 -1.57
C HIS A 326 1.39 9.39 -2.65
N HIS A 327 1.00 9.73 -3.88
CA HIS A 327 1.93 10.01 -4.98
C HIS A 327 2.89 11.14 -4.62
N SER A 328 2.37 12.26 -4.10
CA SER A 328 3.19 13.39 -3.64
C SER A 328 4.19 12.99 -2.54
N LEU A 329 3.80 12.07 -1.65
CA LEU A 329 4.65 11.55 -0.57
C LEU A 329 5.79 10.73 -1.15
N PHE A 330 5.47 9.74 -1.98
CA PHE A 330 6.45 8.83 -2.53
C PHE A 330 7.38 9.49 -3.55
N LEU A 331 6.97 10.56 -4.26
CA LEU A 331 7.88 11.40 -5.04
C LEU A 331 9.07 11.91 -4.22
N HIS A 332 8.84 12.30 -2.97
CA HIS A 332 9.88 12.85 -2.08
C HIS A 332 10.62 11.81 -1.24
N VAL A 333 10.13 10.57 -1.22
CA VAL A 333 10.78 9.45 -0.55
C VAL A 333 11.90 8.91 -1.44
N THR A 334 13.13 8.92 -0.93
CA THR A 334 14.30 8.34 -1.60
C THR A 334 14.43 6.85 -1.31
N LYS A 335 14.07 6.41 -0.10
CA LYS A 335 14.24 5.02 0.36
C LYS A 335 13.05 4.58 1.21
N ALA A 336 12.34 3.54 0.74
CA ALA A 336 11.18 2.99 1.43
C ALA A 336 11.60 1.99 2.53
N THR A 337 11.54 2.41 3.79
CA THR A 337 11.83 1.52 4.93
C THR A 337 10.71 0.49 5.13
N ARG A 338 10.99 -0.60 5.86
CA ARG A 338 9.95 -1.62 6.15
C ARG A 338 8.77 -1.09 6.96
N LEU A 339 9.03 -0.19 7.91
CA LEU A 339 7.97 0.40 8.71
C LEU A 339 7.06 1.27 7.83
N MET A 340 7.64 2.05 6.89
CA MET A 340 6.86 2.76 5.88
C MET A 340 6.04 1.81 5.01
N GLY A 341 6.63 0.68 4.59
CA GLY A 341 5.92 -0.37 3.84
C GLY A 341 4.73 -0.96 4.61
N LEU A 342 4.88 -1.25 5.91
CA LEU A 342 3.80 -1.72 6.77
C LEU A 342 2.68 -0.69 6.92
N LEU A 343 3.04 0.56 7.21
CA LEU A 343 2.08 1.65 7.31
C LEU A 343 1.36 1.87 5.97
N ASN A 344 2.06 1.71 4.84
CA ASN A 344 1.46 1.75 3.52
C ASN A 344 0.45 0.61 3.33
N THR A 345 0.80 -0.62 3.70
CA THR A 345 -0.14 -1.75 3.67
C THR A 345 -1.41 -1.46 4.47
N PHE A 346 -1.30 -0.89 5.67
CA PHE A 346 -2.48 -0.50 6.44
C PHE A 346 -3.27 0.62 5.77
N SER A 347 -2.62 1.67 5.26
CA SER A 347 -3.29 2.73 4.49
C SER A 347 -4.08 2.14 3.33
N LEU A 348 -3.48 1.26 2.52
CA LEU A 348 -4.12 0.62 1.38
C LEU A 348 -5.27 -0.33 1.77
N ALA A 349 -5.16 -1.02 2.91
CA ALA A 349 -6.25 -1.84 3.43
C ALA A 349 -7.49 -1.00 3.80
N PHE A 350 -7.29 0.21 4.32
CA PHE A 350 -8.42 1.12 4.58
C PHE A 350 -8.92 1.79 3.29
N VAL A 351 -8.03 2.16 2.36
CA VAL A 351 -8.41 2.66 1.02
C VAL A 351 -9.26 1.63 0.28
N GLY A 352 -8.90 0.35 0.35
CA GLY A 352 -9.67 -0.74 -0.24
C GLY A 352 -11.08 -0.93 0.36
N GLY A 353 -11.33 -0.36 1.54
CA GLY A 353 -12.66 -0.30 2.18
C GLY A 353 -13.52 0.89 1.76
N LEU A 354 -13.02 1.83 0.95
CA LEU A 354 -13.81 2.98 0.48
C LEU A 354 -15.06 2.61 -0.34
N PRO A 355 -15.09 1.54 -1.16
CA PRO A 355 -16.33 1.13 -1.82
C PRO A 355 -17.43 0.75 -0.84
N LEU A 356 -17.09 0.11 0.29
CA LEU A 356 -18.03 -0.19 1.36
C LEU A 356 -18.58 1.11 2.00
N ALA A 357 -17.71 2.10 2.24
CA ALA A 357 -18.14 3.39 2.78
C ALA A 357 -19.14 4.09 1.86
N TYR A 358 -18.89 4.06 0.55
CA TYR A 358 -19.78 4.61 -0.46
C TYR A 358 -21.15 3.90 -0.47
N GLN A 359 -21.14 2.57 -0.56
CA GLN A 359 -22.36 1.78 -0.62
C GLN A 359 -23.22 1.94 0.64
N LEU A 360 -22.61 1.88 1.84
CA LEU A 360 -23.33 2.06 3.10
C LEU A 360 -23.99 3.46 3.20
N THR A 361 -23.33 4.49 2.69
CA THR A 361 -23.87 5.86 2.73
C THR A 361 -25.02 6.04 1.73
N HIS A 362 -25.10 5.18 0.71
CA HIS A 362 -26.15 5.22 -0.31
C HIS A 362 -27.37 4.34 0.03
N GLU A 363 -27.16 3.16 0.61
CA GLU A 363 -28.22 2.16 0.86
C GLU A 363 -29.22 2.60 1.94
N PHE A 364 -28.79 3.40 2.93
CA PHE A 364 -29.67 3.79 4.03
C PHE A 364 -30.55 5.02 3.72
N PRO A 365 -31.85 5.00 4.08
CA PRO A 365 -32.73 6.14 3.90
C PRO A 365 -32.25 7.39 4.65
N ARG A 366 -32.42 8.56 4.00
CA ARG A 366 -32.13 9.88 4.60
C ARG A 366 -32.91 10.08 5.91
N ASN A 367 -32.23 10.62 6.92
CA ASN A 367 -32.68 10.85 8.30
C ASN A 367 -32.91 9.58 9.15
N SER A 368 -32.32 8.44 8.80
CA SER A 368 -32.34 7.24 9.63
C SER A 368 -31.16 7.20 10.62
N GLN A 369 -31.27 6.45 11.73
CA GLN A 369 -30.12 6.21 12.61
C GLN A 369 -29.00 5.47 11.88
N ASN A 370 -29.35 4.60 10.93
CA ASN A 370 -28.40 3.83 10.14
C ASN A 370 -27.57 4.72 9.19
N GLU A 371 -28.13 5.82 8.68
CA GLU A 371 -27.38 6.81 7.88
C GLU A 371 -26.26 7.47 8.70
N LEU A 372 -26.52 7.80 9.97
CA LEU A 372 -25.50 8.37 10.86
C LEU A 372 -24.35 7.38 11.07
N GLU A 373 -24.66 6.11 11.34
CA GLU A 373 -23.66 5.06 11.51
C GLU A 373 -22.84 4.83 10.24
N ALA A 374 -23.48 4.85 9.06
CA ALA A 374 -22.79 4.74 7.78
C ALA A 374 -21.83 5.90 7.52
N ILE A 375 -22.27 7.14 7.76
CA ILE A 375 -21.42 8.34 7.65
C ILE A 375 -20.22 8.24 8.62
N GLN A 376 -20.45 7.78 9.85
CA GLN A 376 -19.39 7.58 10.84
C GLN A 376 -18.38 6.54 10.39
N ILE A 377 -18.84 5.40 9.86
CA ILE A 377 -17.97 4.34 9.29
C ILE A 377 -17.15 4.92 8.13
N SER A 378 -17.77 5.69 7.24
CA SER A 378 -17.07 6.36 6.13
C SER A 378 -15.98 7.30 6.63
N CYS A 379 -16.28 8.14 7.62
CA CYS A 379 -15.28 9.02 8.24
C CYS A 379 -14.12 8.25 8.89
N VAL A 380 -14.41 7.13 9.55
CA VAL A 380 -13.39 6.27 10.17
C VAL A 380 -12.47 5.65 9.11
N ILE A 381 -13.04 5.15 8.01
CA ILE A 381 -12.28 4.57 6.90
C ILE A 381 -11.36 5.63 6.27
N ILE A 382 -11.88 6.81 5.94
CA ILE A 382 -11.10 7.91 5.36
C ILE A 382 -10.01 8.39 6.34
N PHE A 383 -10.34 8.49 7.64
CA PHE A 383 -9.39 8.86 8.68
C PHE A 383 -8.22 7.88 8.75
N PHE A 384 -8.50 6.57 8.83
CA PHE A 384 -7.45 5.56 8.89
C PHE A 384 -6.64 5.48 7.59
N ALA A 385 -7.28 5.59 6.43
CA ALA A 385 -6.59 5.66 5.14
C ALA A 385 -5.56 6.81 5.10
N GLY A 386 -5.92 8.00 5.58
CA GLY A 386 -5.05 9.18 5.59
C GLY A 386 -4.02 9.19 6.73
N ILE A 387 -4.39 8.80 7.95
CA ILE A 387 -3.49 8.89 9.12
C ILE A 387 -2.28 7.98 8.97
N PHE A 388 -2.44 6.82 8.33
CA PHE A 388 -1.31 5.94 8.03
C PHE A 388 -0.34 6.56 7.02
N GLN A 389 -0.81 7.34 6.04
CA GLN A 389 0.08 8.10 5.14
C GLN A 389 0.83 9.20 5.90
N LEU A 390 0.15 9.91 6.80
CA LEU A 390 0.80 10.87 7.68
C LEU A 390 1.83 10.18 8.60
N ALA A 391 1.54 8.98 9.09
CA ALA A 391 2.49 8.20 9.88
C ALA A 391 3.73 7.78 9.06
N ILE A 392 3.57 7.42 7.77
CA ILE A 392 4.71 7.16 6.86
C ILE A 392 5.61 8.40 6.79
N TRP A 393 5.02 9.58 6.64
CA TRP A 393 5.75 10.84 6.61
C TRP A 393 6.51 11.13 7.91
N VAL A 394 5.87 10.93 9.07
CA VAL A 394 6.52 11.09 10.38
C VAL A 394 7.68 10.11 10.57
N VAL A 395 7.51 8.85 10.13
CA VAL A 395 8.59 7.85 10.15
C VAL A 395 9.72 8.25 9.20
N ALA A 396 9.41 8.78 8.03
CA ALA A 396 10.42 9.25 7.08
C ALA A 396 11.22 10.44 7.67
N LEU A 397 10.57 11.36 8.38
CA LEU A 397 11.24 12.48 9.06
C LEU A 397 12.19 12.06 10.17
N TYR A 398 11.94 10.92 10.83
CA TYR A 398 12.86 10.41 11.88
C TYR A 398 14.25 10.06 11.33
N SER A 399 14.35 9.73 10.04
CA SER A 399 15.60 9.40 9.35
C SER A 399 15.79 10.25 8.08
N GLU A 400 15.47 11.55 8.19
CA GLU A 400 15.32 12.47 7.05
C GLU A 400 16.53 12.55 6.10
N GLN A 401 17.74 12.24 6.57
CA GLN A 401 18.95 12.25 5.75
C GLN A 401 18.99 11.09 4.74
N GLU A 402 18.44 9.93 5.10
CA GLU A 402 18.47 8.72 4.26
C GLU A 402 17.19 8.51 3.44
N THR A 403 16.04 8.91 3.98
CA THR A 403 14.72 8.54 3.47
C THR A 403 14.02 9.65 2.67
N LEU A 404 14.45 10.90 2.82
CA LEU A 404 13.77 12.07 2.26
C LEU A 404 14.69 12.99 1.46
N HIS A 405 14.11 13.57 0.41
CA HIS A 405 14.74 14.63 -0.38
C HIS A 405 14.95 15.91 0.46
N PRO A 406 16.06 16.66 0.28
CA PRO A 406 16.35 17.89 1.04
C PRO A 406 15.22 18.92 1.13
N TYR A 407 14.38 19.06 0.10
CA TYR A 407 13.30 20.07 0.05
C TYR A 407 12.20 19.89 1.10
N VAL A 408 11.99 18.67 1.60
CA VAL A 408 10.89 18.33 2.52
C VAL A 408 11.37 18.00 3.94
N ARG A 409 12.69 18.07 4.19
CA ARG A 409 13.30 17.92 5.54
C ARG A 409 12.85 19.02 6.50
N TYR A 410 13.14 18.89 7.79
CA TYR A 410 12.83 19.97 8.74
C TYR A 410 13.46 21.30 8.28
N GLY A 411 12.62 22.34 8.19
CA GLY A 411 13.02 23.66 7.67
C GLY A 411 13.10 23.76 6.14
N GLY A 412 12.81 22.68 5.41
CA GLY A 412 12.73 22.69 3.95
C GLY A 412 11.53 23.49 3.42
N ARG A 413 11.65 24.00 2.19
CA ARG A 413 10.63 24.86 1.53
C ARG A 413 9.27 24.19 1.44
N GLU A 414 9.25 22.88 1.19
CA GLU A 414 8.01 22.13 0.97
C GLU A 414 7.54 21.35 2.21
N HIS A 415 8.28 21.39 3.31
CA HIS A 415 7.97 20.62 4.53
C HIS A 415 6.57 20.91 5.08
N VAL A 416 6.25 22.19 5.31
CA VAL A 416 4.96 22.62 5.85
C VAL A 416 3.82 22.32 4.88
N PHE A 417 4.08 22.47 3.58
CA PHE A 417 3.10 22.17 2.54
C PHE A 417 2.79 20.67 2.47
N MET A 418 3.80 19.82 2.57
CA MET A 418 3.64 18.36 2.59
C MET A 418 2.89 17.90 3.84
N LEU A 419 3.22 18.45 5.01
CA LEU A 419 2.50 18.18 6.25
C LEU A 419 1.02 18.58 6.13
N ALA A 420 0.73 19.78 5.62
CA ALA A 420 -0.64 20.25 5.43
C ALA A 420 -1.42 19.35 4.46
N LYS A 421 -0.78 18.90 3.37
CA LYS A 421 -1.36 17.99 2.38
C LYS A 421 -1.74 16.64 3.01
N LEU A 422 -0.86 16.06 3.82
CA LEU A 422 -1.09 14.77 4.49
C LEU A 422 -2.07 14.86 5.67
N ALA A 423 -2.11 16.00 6.36
CA ALA A 423 -2.98 16.21 7.52
C ALA A 423 -4.43 16.59 7.14
N LEU A 424 -4.66 17.12 5.94
CA LEU A 424 -5.96 17.66 5.53
C LEU A 424 -7.09 16.63 5.67
N TYR A 425 -6.97 15.45 5.05
CA TYR A 425 -8.00 14.40 5.15
C TYR A 425 -8.21 13.88 6.57
N PRO A 426 -7.16 13.47 7.32
CA PRO A 426 -7.33 13.03 8.71
C PRO A 426 -8.01 14.08 9.60
N CYS A 427 -7.61 15.35 9.49
CA CYS A 427 -8.21 16.42 10.30
C CYS A 427 -9.67 16.67 9.91
N VAL A 428 -9.97 16.70 8.62
CA VAL A 428 -11.33 16.94 8.14
C VAL A 428 -12.24 15.75 8.47
N ALA A 429 -11.83 14.52 8.22
CA ALA A 429 -12.61 13.32 8.53
C ALA A 429 -12.89 13.20 10.05
N LEU A 430 -11.89 13.48 10.88
CA LEU A 430 -12.05 13.51 12.34
C LEU A 430 -12.99 14.64 12.79
N GLY A 431 -12.86 15.83 12.20
CA GLY A 431 -13.74 16.97 12.45
C GLY A 431 -15.19 16.67 12.08
N THR A 432 -15.42 16.10 10.88
CA THR A 432 -16.72 15.62 10.40
C THR A 432 -17.30 14.60 11.36
N PHE A 433 -16.52 13.60 11.79
CA PHE A 433 -16.96 12.60 12.75
C PHE A 433 -17.47 13.24 14.05
N PHE A 434 -16.68 14.09 14.70
CA PHE A 434 -17.12 14.76 15.93
C PHE A 434 -18.32 15.69 15.70
N LEU A 435 -18.36 16.39 14.57
CA LEU A 435 -19.47 17.28 14.25
C LEU A 435 -20.76 16.50 14.01
N THR A 436 -20.70 15.31 13.40
CA THR A 436 -21.85 14.41 13.23
C THR A 436 -22.34 13.84 14.56
N CYS A 437 -21.45 13.57 15.52
CA CYS A 437 -21.82 13.16 16.87
C CYS A 437 -22.55 14.26 17.66
N ILE A 438 -22.16 15.53 17.47
CA ILE A 438 -22.75 16.68 18.17
C ILE A 438 -24.04 17.15 17.46
N LEU A 439 -24.02 17.24 16.13
CA LEU A 439 -25.13 17.70 15.29
C LEU A 439 -25.71 16.56 14.45
N SER A 440 -26.23 15.52 15.12
CA SER A 440 -26.78 14.32 14.49
C SER A 440 -27.84 14.62 13.42
N LYS A 441 -28.63 15.68 13.59
CA LYS A 441 -29.66 16.11 12.63
C LYS A 441 -29.12 16.64 11.30
N PHE A 442 -27.87 17.11 11.26
CA PHE A 442 -27.25 17.69 10.07
C PHE A 442 -26.10 16.83 9.52
N SER A 443 -25.97 15.58 9.98
CA SER A 443 -24.86 14.67 9.64
C SER A 443 -24.63 14.55 8.14
N ALA A 444 -25.68 14.27 7.36
CA ALA A 444 -25.62 14.13 5.90
C ALA A 444 -25.17 15.43 5.21
N SER A 445 -25.71 16.58 5.65
CA SER A 445 -25.33 17.88 5.09
C SER A 445 -23.86 18.22 5.37
N ILE A 446 -23.39 17.91 6.58
CA ILE A 446 -22.00 18.09 6.98
C ILE A 446 -21.08 17.19 6.12
N PHE A 447 -21.47 15.93 5.92
CA PHE A 447 -20.70 14.97 5.15
C PHE A 447 -20.61 15.37 3.67
N HIS A 448 -21.72 15.75 3.02
CA HIS A 448 -21.68 16.24 1.64
C HIS A 448 -20.90 17.56 1.51
N LEU A 449 -21.00 18.44 2.50
CA LEU A 449 -20.20 19.67 2.52
C LEU A 449 -18.70 19.34 2.61
N MET A 450 -18.32 18.32 3.39
CA MET A 450 -16.96 17.82 3.46
C MET A 450 -16.46 17.34 2.08
N GLU A 451 -17.22 16.47 1.41
CA GLU A 451 -16.86 15.91 0.10
C GLU A 451 -16.68 17.00 -0.96
N ILE A 452 -17.50 18.05 -0.93
CA ILE A 452 -17.40 19.17 -1.86
C ILE A 452 -16.22 20.09 -1.50
N THR A 453 -16.05 20.41 -0.20
CA THR A 453 -15.09 21.44 0.24
C THR A 453 -13.65 20.97 0.17
N VAL A 454 -13.38 19.68 0.44
CA VAL A 454 -12.01 19.15 0.49
C VAL A 454 -11.27 19.28 -0.84
N PRO A 455 -11.84 18.91 -2.01
CA PRO A 455 -11.20 19.14 -3.30
C PRO A 455 -10.81 20.59 -3.54
N PHE A 456 -11.69 21.54 -3.22
CA PHE A 456 -11.36 22.97 -3.32
C PHE A 456 -10.23 23.36 -2.37
N ALA A 457 -10.26 22.86 -1.13
CA ALA A 457 -9.19 23.09 -0.15
C ALA A 457 -7.83 22.56 -0.65
N PHE A 458 -7.78 21.42 -1.35
CA PHE A 458 -6.56 20.92 -1.98
C PHE A 458 -6.04 21.84 -3.10
N LEU A 459 -6.92 22.38 -3.94
CA LEU A 459 -6.55 23.30 -5.02
C LEU A 459 -5.92 24.60 -4.49
N VAL A 460 -6.50 25.16 -3.43
CA VAL A 460 -6.00 26.40 -2.81
C VAL A 460 -5.01 26.17 -1.66
N LEU A 461 -4.63 24.92 -1.39
CA LEU A 461 -3.84 24.54 -0.21
C LEU A 461 -2.55 25.34 -0.10
N ARG A 462 -1.87 25.60 -1.21
CA ARG A 462 -0.60 26.35 -1.23
C ARG A 462 -0.80 27.80 -0.79
N LEU A 463 -1.90 28.43 -1.20
CA LEU A 463 -2.26 29.78 -0.79
C LEU A 463 -2.65 29.79 0.70
N LEU A 464 -3.49 28.85 1.14
CA LEU A 464 -3.92 28.71 2.54
C LEU A 464 -2.73 28.54 3.49
N VAL A 465 -1.76 27.70 3.13
CA VAL A 465 -0.55 27.47 3.93
C VAL A 465 0.32 28.72 4.01
N ARG A 466 0.51 29.44 2.88
CA ARG A 466 1.28 30.70 2.87
C ARG A 466 0.64 31.78 3.75
N VAL A 467 -0.66 31.99 3.59
CA VAL A 467 -1.41 32.97 4.39
C VAL A 467 -1.39 32.57 5.87
N GLY A 468 -1.63 31.29 6.20
CA GLY A 468 -1.60 30.79 7.57
C GLY A 468 -0.24 30.96 8.24
N LEU A 469 0.86 30.67 7.52
CA LEU A 469 2.21 30.87 8.02
C LEU A 469 2.54 32.35 8.22
N ALA A 470 2.09 33.23 7.32
CA ALA A 470 2.27 34.67 7.45
C ALA A 470 1.51 35.23 8.68
N LEU A 471 0.27 34.78 8.90
CA LEU A 471 -0.52 35.15 10.06
C LEU A 471 0.12 34.65 11.37
N LEU A 472 0.58 33.40 11.41
CA LEU A 472 1.29 32.85 12.57
C LEU A 472 2.57 33.64 12.88
N ARG A 473 3.35 33.99 11.85
CA ARG A 473 4.55 34.83 12.02
C ARG A 473 4.19 36.22 12.56
N LEU A 474 3.12 36.83 12.07
CA LEU A 474 2.64 38.13 12.53
C LEU A 474 2.20 38.10 14.01
N ILE A 475 1.56 37.01 14.44
CA ILE A 475 1.09 36.84 15.82
C ILE A 475 2.22 36.50 16.80
N PHE A 476 3.16 35.63 16.42
CA PHE A 476 4.18 35.08 17.33
C PHE A 476 5.57 35.74 17.22
N CYS A 477 5.90 36.40 16.11
CA CYS A 477 7.19 37.08 15.88
C CYS A 477 7.00 38.46 15.23
N PRO A 478 6.53 39.49 15.96
CA PRO A 478 6.27 40.82 15.41
C PRO A 478 7.54 41.62 15.00
N ASP A 479 8.74 41.23 15.47
CA ASP A 479 9.96 42.06 15.39
C ASP A 479 10.97 41.68 14.27
N ARG A 480 10.54 41.15 13.11
CA ARG A 480 11.44 41.03 11.93
C ARG A 480 11.07 42.06 10.86
N PRO A 481 12.04 42.84 10.32
CA PRO A 481 11.72 43.92 9.40
C PRO A 481 11.34 43.40 8.01
N ASP A 482 10.26 43.99 7.49
CA ASP A 482 9.69 44.06 6.14
C ASP A 482 9.63 42.81 5.22
N PRO A 483 8.44 42.44 4.68
CA PRO A 483 8.28 41.33 3.74
C PRO A 483 8.82 41.58 2.32
N ARG A 484 9.38 42.76 2.03
CA ARG A 484 9.86 43.12 0.67
C ARG A 484 11.18 42.47 0.28
N THR A 485 12.04 42.11 1.24
CA THR A 485 13.33 41.47 0.95
C THR A 485 13.22 39.97 0.68
N VAL A 486 12.17 39.30 1.14
CA VAL A 486 11.95 37.86 0.88
C VAL A 486 11.32 37.63 -0.49
N VAL A 487 10.53 38.58 -1.00
CA VAL A 487 9.94 38.46 -2.35
C VAL A 487 11.00 38.62 -3.44
N GLU A 488 12.02 39.46 -3.23
CA GLU A 488 13.14 39.60 -4.19
C GLU A 488 14.08 38.36 -4.16
N GLU A 489 14.29 37.72 -3.02
CA GLU A 489 15.00 36.41 -2.96
C GLU A 489 14.16 35.25 -3.54
N GLU A 490 12.83 35.29 -3.42
CA GLU A 490 11.94 34.29 -4.03
C GLU A 490 11.77 34.47 -5.56
N GLU A 491 11.77 35.70 -6.08
CA GLU A 491 11.65 35.96 -7.52
C GLU A 491 12.94 35.66 -8.29
N ASP A 492 14.13 35.93 -7.74
CA ASP A 492 15.39 35.73 -8.47
C ASP A 492 15.80 34.24 -8.57
N GLU A 493 15.32 33.38 -7.66
CA GLU A 493 15.49 31.92 -7.74
C GLU A 493 14.38 31.18 -8.52
N THR A 494 13.31 31.87 -8.95
CA THR A 494 12.25 31.25 -9.78
C THR A 494 12.62 31.07 -11.25
N ARG A 495 13.82 31.50 -11.67
CA ARG A 495 14.30 31.36 -13.05
C ARG A 495 15.44 30.37 -13.20
N VAL A 496 15.14 29.06 -13.22
CA VAL A 496 15.97 28.07 -13.95
C VAL A 496 15.04 27.03 -14.61
N PRO A 497 15.26 26.65 -15.89
CA PRO A 497 14.20 26.26 -16.82
C PRO A 497 13.69 24.84 -16.62
N PHE A 498 12.43 24.62 -17.03
CA PHE A 498 11.71 23.34 -17.10
C PHE A 498 12.48 22.18 -17.79
N ASN A 499 13.59 22.47 -18.48
CA ASN A 499 14.41 21.46 -19.16
C ASN A 499 15.33 20.64 -18.24
N THR A 500 15.67 21.10 -17.03
CA THR A 500 16.57 20.33 -16.14
C THR A 500 15.92 19.15 -15.43
N LEU A 501 14.58 19.09 -15.38
CA LEU A 501 13.84 17.93 -14.83
C LEU A 501 13.65 16.79 -15.84
N VAL A 502 13.92 17.04 -17.14
CA VAL A 502 13.75 16.04 -18.21
C VAL A 502 15.09 15.40 -18.61
N THR A 503 16.23 16.00 -18.27
CA THR A 503 17.56 15.50 -18.65
C THR A 503 18.27 14.60 -17.63
N GLU A 504 17.71 14.33 -16.45
CA GLU A 504 18.21 13.25 -15.56
C GLU A 504 17.46 11.92 -15.76
N LEU A 505 16.61 11.82 -16.78
CA LEU A 505 15.86 10.61 -17.16
C LEU A 505 16.27 10.03 -18.53
N SER A 506 17.49 10.32 -19.01
CA SER A 506 18.10 9.65 -20.16
C SER A 506 19.17 8.65 -19.76
#